data_AF-A0A8J5X1K0-F1
#
_entry.id   AF-A0A8J5X1K0-F1
#
_cell.length_a   1.000
_cell.length_b   1.000
_cell.length_c   1.000
_cell.angle_alpha   90.00
_cell.angle_beta   90.00
_cell.angle_gamma   90.00
#
_symmetry.space_group_name_H-M   'P 1'
#
loop_
_entity.id
_entity.type
_entity.pdbx_description
1 polymer ?
#
loop_
_entity_poly.entity_id
_entity_poly.type
_entity_poly.pdbx_seq_one_letter_code
_entity_poly.pdbx_strand_id
1 'polypeptide(L)'
;MGATLSRAPACQPFDPRAYATPAYITIAMFALYYCFVFFQTYSKLYLLSQRARVANAASGGGLRTALGINPYRYHDASTAAVKYGNTLDPLAILGDRMVGNTLEQLVPFLGSLWLFAIFVDSERTWQTGCAYLASRVAYPPLFWAGSPWILLSTVPGYAVIWYHLGAVLIALHRAEGG
;
A
#
# COMPACT_ATOMS: atom_id res chain seq x y z
N MET A 1 11.12 58.34 23.18
CA MET A 1 10.31 57.46 22.31
C MET A 1 11.08 56.17 22.13
N GLY A 2 10.79 55.15 22.95
CA GLY A 2 11.46 53.85 22.88
C GLY A 2 10.69 52.92 21.96
N ALA A 3 11.32 52.45 20.88
CA ALA A 3 10.76 51.44 20.00
C ALA A 3 10.74 50.10 20.75
N THR A 4 9.55 49.61 21.08
CA THR A 4 9.34 48.24 21.56
C THR A 4 9.64 47.29 20.42
N LEU A 5 10.81 46.64 20.46
CA LEU A 5 11.15 45.53 19.58
C LEU A 5 10.10 44.43 19.80
N SER A 6 9.19 44.28 18.83
CA SER A 6 8.24 43.17 18.78
C SER A 6 9.04 41.87 18.76
N ARG A 7 8.99 41.14 19.87
CA ARG A 7 9.72 39.88 20.05
C ARG A 7 9.17 38.92 19.00
N ALA A 8 10.04 38.46 18.08
CA ALA A 8 9.65 37.43 17.12
C ALA A 8 8.97 36.28 17.87
N PRO A 9 7.83 35.75 17.36
CA PRO A 9 7.12 34.68 18.03
C PRO A 9 8.12 33.54 18.28
N ALA A 10 8.26 33.16 19.56
CA ALA A 10 9.17 32.10 19.94
C ALA A 10 8.82 30.85 19.14
N CYS A 11 9.81 30.26 18.47
CA CYS A 11 9.66 28.99 17.79
C CYS A 11 9.11 28.00 18.82
N GLN A 12 7.86 27.55 18.64
CA GLN A 12 7.27 26.54 19.49
C GLN A 12 8.15 25.29 19.41
N PRO A 13 8.54 24.69 20.54
CA PRO A 13 9.31 23.46 20.52
C PRO A 13 8.52 22.37 19.78
N PHE A 14 9.21 21.58 18.97
CA PHE A 14 8.60 20.45 18.27
C PHE A 14 7.98 19.47 19.27
N ASP A 15 6.66 19.28 19.20
CA ASP A 15 5.97 18.24 19.96
C ASP A 15 5.82 16.98 19.10
N PRO A 16 6.58 15.91 19.37
CA PRO A 16 6.46 14.65 18.62
C PRO A 16 5.08 14.01 18.77
N ARG A 17 4.35 14.28 19.86
CA ARG A 17 3.01 13.71 20.08
C ARG A 17 1.99 14.25 19.10
N ALA A 18 2.16 15.50 18.66
CA ALA A 18 1.31 16.11 17.65
C ALA A 18 1.32 15.32 16.32
N TYR A 19 2.37 14.54 16.04
CA TYR A 19 2.52 13.77 14.79
C TYR A 19 2.49 12.24 15.00
N ALA A 20 2.06 11.77 16.17
CA ALA A 20 1.93 10.34 16.45
C ALA A 20 0.94 9.67 15.48
N THR A 21 -0.21 10.33 15.23
CA THR A 21 -1.27 9.80 14.37
C THR A 21 -0.83 9.55 12.92
N PRO A 22 -0.29 10.54 12.16
CA PRO A 22 0.17 10.28 10.79
C PRO A 22 1.33 9.26 10.75
N ALA A 23 2.16 9.20 11.80
CA ALA A 23 3.21 8.19 11.92
C ALA A 23 2.63 6.77 12.06
N TYR A 24 1.62 6.56 12.92
CA TYR A 24 0.95 5.25 13.05
C TYR A 24 0.30 4.81 11.75
N ILE A 25 -0.39 5.72 11.05
CA ILE A 25 -1.01 5.43 9.75
C ILE A 25 0.07 5.06 8.71
N THR A 26 1.20 5.78 8.71
CA THR A 26 2.34 5.47 7.82
C THR A 26 2.89 4.07 8.09
N ILE A 27 3.13 3.72 9.35
CA ILE A 27 3.62 2.39 9.75
C ILE A 27 2.62 1.30 9.35
N ALA A 28 1.33 1.50 9.65
CA ALA A 28 0.27 0.57 9.28
C ALA A 28 0.17 0.39 7.76
N MET A 29 0.36 1.46 6.99
CA MET A 29 0.36 1.41 5.53
C MET A 29 1.54 0.59 4.99
N PHE A 30 2.74 0.80 5.53
CA PHE A 30 3.89 -0.03 5.16
C PHE A 30 3.68 -1.50 5.56
N ALA A 31 3.18 -1.77 6.76
CA ALA A 31 2.88 -3.13 7.19
C ALA A 31 1.90 -3.82 6.24
N LEU A 32 0.81 -3.13 5.86
CA LEU A 32 -0.16 -3.65 4.89
C LEU A 32 0.46 -3.86 3.51
N TYR A 33 1.28 -2.93 3.04
CA TYR A 33 2.01 -3.06 1.77
C TYR A 33 2.93 -4.29 1.78
N TYR A 34 3.69 -4.50 2.86
CA TYR A 34 4.52 -5.70 3.01
C TYR A 34 3.69 -6.97 3.00
N CYS A 35 2.53 -7.01 3.68
CA CYS A 35 1.60 -8.13 3.59
C CYS A 35 1.22 -8.44 2.12
N PHE A 36 0.97 -7.41 1.32
CA PHE A 36 0.64 -7.58 -0.10
C PHE A 36 1.84 -8.07 -0.94
N VAL A 37 3.05 -7.59 -0.68
CA VAL A 37 4.28 -8.06 -1.34
C VAL A 37 4.58 -9.53 -0.99
N PHE A 38 4.41 -9.91 0.28
CA PHE A 38 4.54 -11.30 0.70
C PHE A 38 3.46 -12.18 0.08
N PHE A 39 2.21 -11.69 -0.01
CA PHE A 39 1.14 -12.40 -0.69
C PHE A 39 1.41 -12.57 -2.20
N GLN A 40 1.88 -11.53 -2.89
CA GLN A 40 2.28 -11.58 -4.31
C GLN A 40 3.39 -12.62 -4.54
N THR A 41 4.36 -12.68 -3.63
CA THR A 41 5.43 -13.70 -3.70
C THR A 41 4.87 -15.10 -3.45
N TYR A 42 4.04 -15.24 -2.41
CA TYR A 42 3.40 -16.50 -2.04
C TYR A 42 2.54 -17.05 -3.19
N SER A 43 1.71 -16.24 -3.82
CA SER A 43 0.81 -16.69 -4.90
C SER A 43 1.58 -17.28 -6.07
N LYS A 44 2.70 -16.67 -6.48
CA LYS A 44 3.53 -17.17 -7.58
C LYS A 44 4.32 -18.43 -7.20
N LEU A 45 4.87 -18.49 -5.99
CA LEU A 45 5.56 -19.69 -5.49
C LEU A 45 4.61 -20.87 -5.30
N TYR A 46 3.39 -20.60 -4.83
CA TYR A 46 2.33 -21.60 -4.72
C TYR A 46 2.01 -22.21 -6.08
N LEU A 47 1.82 -21.38 -7.11
CA LEU A 47 1.55 -21.86 -8.48
C LEU A 47 2.71 -22.67 -9.07
N LEU A 48 3.96 -22.26 -8.81
CA LEU A 48 5.12 -23.06 -9.18
C LEU A 48 5.08 -24.44 -8.53
N SER A 49 4.80 -24.51 -7.23
CA SER A 49 4.72 -25.77 -6.50
C SER A 49 3.60 -26.68 -7.04
N GLN A 50 2.45 -26.09 -7.41
CA GLN A 50 1.33 -26.83 -7.99
C GLN A 50 1.67 -27.38 -9.38
N ARG A 51 2.30 -26.58 -10.25
CA ARG A 51 2.74 -27.03 -11.58
C ARG A 51 3.78 -28.15 -11.49
N ALA A 52 4.73 -28.06 -10.56
CA ALA A 52 5.67 -29.15 -10.30
C ALA A 52 4.93 -30.44 -9.89
N ARG A 53 3.97 -30.36 -8.96
CA ARG A 53 3.20 -31.53 -8.53
C ARG A 53 2.44 -32.20 -9.68
N VAL A 54 1.78 -31.41 -10.53
CA VAL A 54 1.04 -31.94 -11.70
C VAL A 54 1.98 -32.57 -12.72
N ALA A 55 3.08 -31.90 -13.08
CA ALA A 55 4.07 -32.44 -14.01
C ALA A 55 4.70 -33.74 -13.49
N ASN A 56 5.00 -33.80 -12.19
CA ASN A 56 5.56 -34.99 -11.54
C ASN A 56 4.57 -36.16 -11.51
N ALA A 57 3.28 -35.89 -11.25
CA ALA A 57 2.23 -36.90 -11.31
C ALA A 57 2.07 -37.47 -12.73
N ALA A 58 2.15 -36.63 -13.76
CA ALA A 58 2.11 -37.06 -15.16
C ALA A 58 3.35 -37.88 -15.58
N SER A 59 4.49 -37.68 -14.92
CA SER A 59 5.78 -38.32 -15.24
C SER A 59 6.02 -39.64 -14.52
N GLY A 60 5.06 -40.15 -13.73
CA GLY A 60 5.18 -41.42 -13.01
C GLY A 60 6.02 -41.39 -11.72
N GLY A 61 6.32 -40.21 -11.16
CA GLY A 61 6.87 -40.06 -9.80
C GLY A 61 8.30 -40.62 -9.58
N GLY A 62 9.33 -39.86 -9.96
CA GLY A 62 10.73 -40.21 -9.65
C GLY A 62 11.16 -39.95 -8.20
N LEU A 63 12.29 -40.53 -7.79
CA LEU A 63 12.88 -40.44 -6.43
C LEU A 63 12.99 -39.00 -5.88
N ARG A 64 13.32 -38.02 -6.73
CA ARG A 64 13.41 -36.60 -6.33
C ARG A 64 12.06 -36.02 -5.91
N THR A 65 10.98 -36.49 -6.53
CA THR A 65 9.59 -36.13 -6.19
C THR A 65 9.19 -36.73 -4.84
N ALA A 66 9.54 -37.99 -4.59
CA ALA A 66 9.26 -38.66 -3.32
C ALA A 66 9.99 -38.00 -2.13
N LEU A 67 11.15 -37.39 -2.39
CA LEU A 67 11.95 -36.65 -1.40
C LEU A 67 11.52 -35.18 -1.23
N GLY A 68 10.47 -34.72 -1.91
CA GLY A 68 9.99 -33.34 -1.81
C GLY A 68 10.96 -32.29 -2.35
N ILE A 69 11.96 -32.70 -3.15
CA ILE A 69 12.94 -31.80 -3.73
C ILE A 69 12.25 -31.01 -4.85
N ASN A 70 12.00 -29.73 -4.60
CA ASN A 70 11.43 -28.84 -5.61
C ASN A 70 12.43 -28.72 -6.79
N PRO A 71 12.05 -29.10 -8.02
CA PRO A 71 12.97 -29.05 -9.17
C PRO A 71 13.34 -27.62 -9.58
N TYR A 72 12.59 -26.62 -9.13
CA TYR A 72 12.80 -25.23 -9.49
C TYR A 72 13.97 -24.60 -8.73
N ARG A 73 15.03 -24.23 -9.46
CA ARG A 73 16.10 -23.39 -8.92
C ARG A 73 15.75 -21.93 -9.19
N TYR A 74 15.99 -21.03 -8.22
CA TYR A 74 15.72 -19.59 -8.39
C TYR A 74 16.45 -18.94 -9.58
N HIS A 75 17.53 -19.55 -10.08
CA HIS A 75 18.29 -19.09 -11.24
C HIS A 75 17.79 -19.67 -12.57
N ASP A 76 16.83 -20.60 -12.56
CA ASP A 76 16.30 -21.18 -13.79
C ASP A 76 15.35 -20.19 -14.47
N ALA A 77 15.50 -20.05 -15.78
CA ALA A 77 14.66 -19.17 -16.60
C ALA A 77 13.16 -19.49 -16.46
N SER A 78 12.79 -20.75 -16.21
CA SER A 78 11.41 -21.18 -15.97
C SER A 78 10.84 -20.66 -14.65
N THR A 79 11.65 -20.60 -13.59
CA THR A 79 11.26 -20.04 -12.28
C THR A 79 11.16 -18.52 -12.34
N ALA A 80 12.11 -17.88 -13.03
CA ALA A 80 12.06 -16.45 -13.31
C ALA A 80 10.81 -16.09 -14.14
N ALA A 81 10.46 -16.89 -15.16
CA ALA A 81 9.28 -16.66 -15.99
C ALA A 81 7.96 -16.76 -15.22
N VAL A 82 7.85 -17.60 -14.17
CA VAL A 82 6.62 -17.65 -13.36
C VAL A 82 6.62 -16.56 -12.28
N LYS A 83 7.77 -16.23 -11.70
CA LYS A 83 7.87 -15.19 -10.66
C LYS A 83 7.72 -13.77 -11.23
N TYR A 84 8.31 -13.52 -12.40
CA TYR A 84 8.39 -12.20 -13.00
C TYR A 84 7.63 -12.08 -14.33
N GLY A 85 7.16 -13.18 -14.90
CA GLY A 85 6.35 -13.15 -16.12
C GLY A 85 4.86 -12.99 -15.83
N ASN A 86 4.12 -12.71 -16.91
CA ASN A 86 2.66 -12.59 -16.87
C ASN A 86 2.04 -13.98 -16.81
N THR A 87 1.31 -14.24 -15.73
CA THR A 87 0.50 -15.46 -15.59
C THR A 87 -0.98 -15.07 -15.64
N LEU A 88 -1.80 -15.88 -16.32
CA LEU A 88 -3.25 -15.68 -16.35
C LEU A 88 -3.96 -16.28 -15.12
N ASP A 89 -3.20 -16.80 -14.15
CA ASP A 89 -3.79 -17.40 -12.96
C ASP A 89 -4.41 -16.31 -12.06
N PRO A 90 -5.70 -16.42 -11.69
CA PRO A 90 -6.38 -15.41 -10.90
C PRO A 90 -5.69 -15.06 -9.57
N LEU A 91 -5.01 -16.02 -8.93
CA LEU A 91 -4.33 -15.78 -7.65
C LEU A 91 -3.04 -14.97 -7.83
N ALA A 92 -2.29 -15.21 -8.91
CA ALA A 92 -1.15 -14.40 -9.27
C ALA A 92 -1.57 -13.00 -9.70
N ILE A 93 -2.63 -12.89 -10.52
CA ILE A 93 -3.20 -11.61 -10.94
C ILE A 93 -3.64 -10.80 -9.71
N LEU A 94 -4.34 -11.42 -8.76
CA LEU A 94 -4.75 -10.76 -7.52
C LEU A 94 -3.53 -10.18 -6.78
N GLY A 95 -2.48 -10.98 -6.59
CA GLY A 95 -1.26 -10.53 -5.92
C GLY A 95 -0.58 -9.36 -6.64
N ASP A 96 -0.43 -9.44 -7.96
CA ASP A 96 0.15 -8.36 -8.77
C ASP A 96 -0.71 -7.09 -8.71
N ARG A 97 -2.04 -7.22 -8.75
CA ARG A 97 -2.99 -6.11 -8.68
C ARG A 97 -3.05 -5.45 -7.31
N MET A 98 -2.97 -6.23 -6.22
CA MET A 98 -2.92 -5.69 -4.86
C MET A 98 -1.69 -4.79 -4.66
N VAL A 99 -0.52 -5.25 -5.10
CA VAL A 99 0.74 -4.49 -5.00
C VAL A 99 0.71 -3.29 -5.94
N GLY A 100 0.35 -3.49 -7.22
CA GLY A 100 0.29 -2.42 -8.22
C GLY A 100 -0.67 -1.31 -7.82
N ASN A 101 -1.90 -1.64 -7.48
CA ASN A 101 -2.90 -0.66 -7.06
C ASN A 101 -2.51 0.10 -5.80
N THR A 102 -1.86 -0.59 -4.85
CA THR A 102 -1.37 0.06 -3.64
C THR A 102 -0.25 1.05 -3.96
N LEU A 103 0.71 0.68 -4.82
CA LEU A 103 1.81 1.55 -5.21
C LEU A 103 1.34 2.81 -5.96
N GLU A 104 0.35 2.69 -6.85
CA GLU A 104 -0.24 3.81 -7.58
C GLU A 104 -0.72 4.92 -6.64
N GLN A 105 -1.26 4.57 -5.48
CA GLN A 105 -1.81 5.52 -4.52
C GLN A 105 -0.91 5.78 -3.30
N LEU A 106 0.12 4.96 -3.06
CA LEU A 106 0.98 5.05 -1.87
C LEU A 106 1.70 6.39 -1.78
N VAL A 107 2.38 6.80 -2.85
CA VAL A 107 3.14 8.05 -2.88
C VAL A 107 2.23 9.27 -2.69
N PRO A 108 1.14 9.45 -3.48
CA PRO A 108 0.26 10.59 -3.27
C PRO A 108 -0.43 10.57 -1.89
N PHE A 109 -0.78 9.39 -1.36
CA PHE A 109 -1.37 9.27 -0.03
C PHE A 109 -0.41 9.69 1.09
N LEU A 110 0.82 9.15 1.12
CA LEU A 110 1.78 9.52 2.15
C LEU A 110 2.12 11.02 2.06
N GLY A 111 2.32 11.54 0.85
CA GLY A 111 2.53 12.97 0.64
C GLY A 111 1.37 13.81 1.17
N SER A 112 0.12 13.49 0.79
CA SER A 112 -1.06 14.25 1.21
C SER A 112 -1.32 14.13 2.72
N LEU A 113 -1.13 12.95 3.31
CA LEU A 113 -1.30 12.70 4.74
C LEU A 113 -0.39 13.60 5.59
N TRP A 114 0.90 13.65 5.25
CA TRP A 114 1.87 14.46 5.98
C TRP A 114 1.66 15.96 5.76
N LEU A 115 1.33 16.40 4.55
CA LEU A 115 0.95 17.79 4.29
C LEU A 115 -0.30 18.18 5.10
N PHE A 116 -1.33 17.34 5.12
CA PHE A 116 -2.53 17.59 5.90
C PHE A 116 -2.25 17.65 7.41
N ALA A 117 -1.37 16.79 7.92
CA ALA A 117 -0.97 16.84 9.32
C ALA A 117 -0.26 18.13 9.70
N ILE A 118 0.61 18.64 8.81
CA ILE A 118 1.42 19.84 9.05
C ILE A 118 0.59 21.12 8.92
N PHE A 119 -0.24 21.22 7.88
CA PHE A 119 -0.91 22.48 7.53
C PHE A 119 -2.36 22.57 7.98
N VAL A 120 -3.00 21.45 8.33
CA VAL A 120 -4.45 21.43 8.59
C VAL A 120 -4.75 20.88 9.97
N ASP A 121 -4.60 19.58 10.18
CA ASP A 121 -5.02 18.90 11.40
C ASP A 121 -4.36 17.51 11.48
N SER A 122 -3.45 17.35 12.44
CA SER A 122 -2.73 16.10 12.63
C SER A 122 -3.57 15.01 13.31
N GLU A 123 -4.59 15.36 14.10
CA GLU A 123 -5.45 14.39 14.78
C GLU A 123 -6.43 13.74 13.81
N ARG A 124 -7.02 14.54 12.90
CA ARG A 124 -7.93 14.04 11.84
C ARG A 124 -7.26 13.11 10.83
N THR A 125 -5.93 13.03 10.81
CA THR A 125 -5.24 12.01 10.02
C THR A 125 -5.56 10.58 10.46
N TRP A 126 -6.02 10.37 11.71
CA TRP A 126 -6.44 9.05 12.18
C TRP A 126 -7.63 8.54 11.38
N GLN A 127 -8.70 9.34 11.35
CA GLN A 127 -9.97 8.96 10.72
C GLN A 127 -9.80 8.77 9.22
N THR A 128 -9.13 9.73 8.56
CA THR A 128 -8.89 9.69 7.12
C THR A 128 -7.89 8.61 6.72
N GLY A 129 -6.85 8.39 7.53
CA GLY A 129 -5.88 7.31 7.35
C GLY A 129 -6.51 5.92 7.51
N CYS A 130 -7.34 5.72 8.53
CA CYS A 130 -8.10 4.49 8.72
C CYS A 130 -9.06 4.22 7.56
N ALA A 131 -9.74 5.24 7.04
CA ALA A 131 -10.59 5.11 5.85
C ALA A 131 -9.79 4.67 4.62
N TYR A 132 -8.60 5.25 4.41
CA TYR A 132 -7.70 4.83 3.34
C TYR A 132 -7.23 3.38 3.52
N LEU A 133 -6.77 2.99 4.72
CA LEU A 133 -6.32 1.63 5.01
C LEU A 133 -7.44 0.60 4.83
N ALA A 134 -8.64 0.90 5.31
CA ALA A 134 -9.81 0.04 5.14
C ALA A 134 -10.11 -0.21 3.66
N SER A 135 -9.99 0.81 2.80
CA SER A 135 -10.19 0.65 1.35
C SER A 135 -9.17 -0.32 0.72
N ARG A 136 -7.92 -0.34 1.22
CA ARG A 136 -6.87 -1.26 0.76
C ARG A 136 -7.10 -2.68 1.26
N VAL A 137 -7.47 -2.84 2.52
CA VAL A 137 -7.82 -4.15 3.11
C VAL A 137 -9.02 -4.77 2.41
N ALA A 138 -9.97 -3.96 1.91
CA ALA A 138 -11.12 -4.43 1.16
C ALA A 138 -10.79 -4.90 -0.27
N TYR A 139 -9.59 -4.64 -0.80
CA TYR A 139 -9.23 -4.98 -2.18
C TYR A 139 -9.37 -6.48 -2.51
N PRO A 140 -8.82 -7.43 -1.71
CA PRO A 140 -8.89 -8.85 -2.06
C PRO A 140 -10.30 -9.42 -2.24
N PRO A 141 -11.25 -9.22 -1.30
CA PRO A 141 -12.62 -9.71 -1.52
C PRO A 141 -13.33 -8.99 -2.67
N LEU A 142 -13.08 -7.68 -2.87
CA LEU A 142 -13.70 -6.92 -3.95
C LEU A 142 -13.16 -7.30 -5.34
N PHE A 143 -11.92 -7.77 -5.43
CA PHE A 143 -11.36 -8.31 -6.66
C PHE A 143 -12.17 -9.49 -7.18
N TRP A 144 -12.58 -10.40 -6.30
CA TRP A 144 -13.41 -11.55 -6.66
C TRP A 144 -14.84 -11.17 -6.99
N ALA A 145 -15.36 -10.09 -6.40
CA ALA A 145 -16.66 -9.53 -6.77
C ALA A 145 -16.64 -8.89 -8.17
N GLY A 146 -15.46 -8.48 -8.67
CA GLY A 146 -15.29 -7.94 -10.00
C GLY A 146 -15.78 -6.50 -10.15
N SER A 147 -16.00 -6.06 -11.39
CA SER A 147 -16.54 -4.73 -11.71
C SER A 147 -18.06 -4.69 -11.48
N PRO A 148 -18.64 -3.60 -10.91
CA PRO A 148 -18.00 -2.35 -10.48
C PRO A 148 -17.46 -2.37 -9.03
N TRP A 149 -17.62 -3.47 -8.31
CA TRP A 149 -17.33 -3.57 -6.87
C TRP A 149 -15.88 -3.27 -6.51
N ILE A 150 -14.93 -3.59 -7.40
CA ILE A 150 -13.52 -3.24 -7.21
C ILE A 150 -13.29 -1.74 -6.99
N LEU A 151 -14.16 -0.88 -7.53
CA LEU A 151 -14.07 0.57 -7.33
C LEU A 151 -14.24 0.99 -5.86
N LEU A 152 -14.93 0.19 -5.05
CA LEU A 152 -15.07 0.43 -3.60
C LEU A 152 -13.73 0.31 -2.86
N SER A 153 -12.74 -0.37 -3.44
CA SER A 153 -11.38 -0.42 -2.87
C SER A 153 -10.51 0.77 -3.30
N THR A 154 -10.87 1.47 -4.38
CA THR A 154 -10.02 2.51 -4.97
C THR A 154 -10.56 3.91 -4.78
N VAL A 155 -11.85 4.12 -5.01
CA VAL A 155 -12.50 5.44 -4.96
C VAL A 155 -12.41 6.09 -3.57
N PRO A 156 -12.64 5.38 -2.45
CA PRO A 156 -12.48 5.99 -1.14
C PRO A 156 -11.04 6.47 -0.88
N GLY A 157 -10.04 5.73 -1.37
CA GLY A 157 -8.64 6.13 -1.25
C GLY A 157 -8.32 7.41 -2.02
N TYR A 158 -8.79 7.53 -3.26
CA TYR A 158 -8.68 8.78 -4.03
C TYR A 158 -9.41 9.94 -3.36
N ALA A 159 -10.61 9.70 -2.81
CA ALA A 159 -11.36 10.73 -2.11
C ALA A 159 -10.60 11.26 -0.88
N VAL A 160 -9.93 10.39 -0.11
CA VAL A 160 -9.07 10.80 1.01
C VAL A 160 -7.91 11.67 0.53
N ILE A 161 -7.21 11.26 -0.53
CA ILE A 161 -6.07 12.02 -1.09
C ILE A 161 -6.52 13.42 -1.52
N TRP A 162 -7.61 13.50 -2.30
CA TRP A 162 -8.14 14.79 -2.77
C TRP A 162 -8.66 15.66 -1.64
N TYR A 163 -9.29 15.06 -0.63
CA TYR A 163 -9.70 15.78 0.58
C TYR A 163 -8.49 16.41 1.29
N HIS A 164 -7.42 15.64 1.50
CA HIS A 164 -6.19 16.14 2.12
C HIS A 164 -5.57 17.30 1.34
N LEU A 165 -5.37 17.12 0.03
CA LEU A 165 -4.77 18.14 -0.83
C LEU A 165 -5.62 19.41 -0.90
N GLY A 166 -6.95 19.26 -1.05
CA GLY A 166 -7.88 20.39 -1.09
C GLY A 166 -7.89 21.18 0.22
N ALA A 167 -7.86 20.49 1.36
CA ALA A 167 -7.80 21.15 2.67
C ALA A 167 -6.49 21.92 2.87
N VAL A 168 -5.35 21.36 2.43
CA VAL A 168 -4.05 22.04 2.47
C VAL A 168 -4.07 23.31 1.61
N LEU A 169 -4.59 23.24 0.39
CA LEU A 169 -4.69 24.42 -0.49
C LEU A 169 -5.54 25.53 0.14
N ILE A 170 -6.67 25.17 0.76
CA ILE A 170 -7.54 26.14 1.46
C ILE A 170 -6.81 26.75 2.66
N ALA A 171 -6.08 25.95 3.43
CA ALA A 171 -5.32 26.44 4.58
C ALA A 171 -4.22 27.44 4.17
N LEU A 172 -3.46 27.12 3.12
CA LEU A 172 -2.42 27.99 2.59
C LEU A 172 -3.00 29.29 2.02
N HIS A 173 -4.08 29.22 1.24
CA HIS A 173 -4.72 30.42 0.69
C HIS A 173 -5.22 31.38 1.78
N ARG A 174 -5.78 30.84 2.87
CA ARG A 174 -6.22 31.64 4.03
C ARG A 174 -5.06 32.31 4.78
N ALA A 175 -3.87 31.71 4.74
CA ALA A 175 -2.68 32.27 5.37
C ALA A 175 -2.06 33.42 4.55
N GLU A 176 -2.24 33.42 3.22
CA GLU A 176 -1.73 34.47 2.32
C GLU A 176 -2.68 35.68 2.20
N GLY A 177 -3.99 35.45 2.31
CA GLY A 177 -5.03 36.47 2.14
C GLY A 177 -5.51 37.15 3.43
N GLY A 178 -4.78 37.00 4.53
CA GLY A 178 -5.05 37.62 5.83
C GLY A 178 -4.28 38.90 6.07
#